data_AF-A0A3C2AGU6-F1
#
_entry.id   AF-A0A3C2AGU6-F1
#
_cell.length_a   1.000
_cell.length_b   1.000
_cell.length_c   1.000
_cell.angle_alpha   90.00
_cell.angle_beta   90.00
_cell.angle_gamma   90.00
#
_symmetry.space_group_name_H-M   'P 1'
#
loop_
_entity.id
_entity.type
_entity.pdbx_description
1 polymer ?
#
loop_
_entity_poly.entity_id
_entity_poly.type
_entity_poly.pdbx_seq_one_letter_code
_entity_poly.pdbx_strand_id
1 'polypeptide(L)'
;MINVDVVNGDEAKEEWNRFLSESENASFASLFDWKAVYEEVFGFKTFYLLIKGNKKVRGILPLILIKSPLIGKGSFLISTPYITQSGICLNGFNVDPTPVIDRLSQLIKDCGARYVEIRQIIPFMSDTLFTRKDNF
;
A
#
# COMPACT_ATOMS: atom_id res chain seq x y z
N MET A 1 3.92 18.34 -10.41
CA MET A 1 4.79 17.79 -9.34
C MET A 1 3.96 16.79 -8.55
N ILE A 2 4.51 15.59 -8.29
CA ILE A 2 3.87 14.57 -7.45
C ILE A 2 4.36 14.75 -6.00
N ASN A 3 3.45 14.68 -5.03
CA ASN A 3 3.76 14.61 -3.60
C ASN A 3 3.24 13.29 -3.02
N VAL A 4 3.91 12.76 -1.99
CA VAL A 4 3.57 11.49 -1.34
C VAL A 4 3.57 11.66 0.18
N ASP A 5 2.38 11.80 0.74
CA ASP A 5 2.19 12.12 2.17
C ASP A 5 1.68 10.91 2.94
N VAL A 6 2.19 10.71 4.16
CA VAL A 6 1.56 9.79 5.13
C VAL A 6 0.39 10.52 5.75
N VAL A 7 -0.81 9.94 5.66
CA VAL A 7 -2.05 10.59 6.08
C VAL A 7 -2.76 9.84 7.20
N ASN A 8 -3.54 10.58 7.98
CA ASN A 8 -4.35 10.09 9.09
C ASN A 8 -5.61 10.97 9.24
N GLY A 9 -6.62 10.48 9.97
CA GLY A 9 -7.84 11.24 10.27
C GLY A 9 -8.95 11.12 9.22
N ASP A 10 -10.12 11.68 9.54
CA ASP A 10 -11.35 11.51 8.76
C ASP A 10 -11.30 12.20 7.39
N GLU A 11 -10.70 13.38 7.29
CA GLU A 11 -10.52 14.07 6.00
C GLU A 11 -9.69 13.22 5.02
N ALA A 12 -8.61 12.61 5.51
CA ALA A 12 -7.78 11.71 4.72
C ALA A 12 -8.55 10.45 4.30
N LYS A 13 -9.36 9.90 5.20
CA LYS A 13 -10.25 8.77 4.92
C LYS A 13 -11.22 9.10 3.79
N GLU A 14 -11.84 10.28 3.81
CA GLU A 14 -12.75 10.72 2.76
C GLU A 14 -12.04 10.89 1.41
N GLU A 15 -10.87 11.55 1.38
CA GLU A 15 -10.08 11.69 0.15
C GLU A 15 -9.67 10.32 -0.43
N TRP A 16 -9.21 9.41 0.43
CA TRP A 16 -8.77 8.08 0.07
C TRP A 16 -9.90 7.22 -0.50
N ASN A 17 -11.03 7.15 0.22
CA ASN A 17 -12.16 6.32 -0.19
C ASN A 17 -12.84 6.88 -1.44
N ARG A 18 -12.84 8.21 -1.62
CA ARG A 18 -13.29 8.85 -2.87
C ARG A 18 -12.40 8.45 -4.05
N PHE A 19 -11.08 8.53 -3.90
CA PHE A 19 -10.15 8.07 -4.94
C PHE A 19 -10.38 6.60 -5.30
N LEU A 20 -10.56 5.73 -4.30
CA LEU A 20 -10.88 4.32 -4.53
C LEU A 20 -12.17 4.15 -5.32
N SER A 21 -13.23 4.87 -4.97
CA SER A 21 -14.52 4.78 -5.67
C SER A 21 -14.43 5.17 -7.15
N GLU A 22 -13.45 6.00 -7.52
CA GLU A 22 -13.21 6.47 -8.88
C GLU A 22 -12.16 5.63 -9.63
N SER A 23 -11.54 4.64 -8.99
CA SER A 23 -10.41 3.88 -9.55
C SER A 23 -10.84 2.54 -10.13
N GLU A 24 -10.50 2.28 -11.40
CA GLU A 24 -10.84 1.02 -12.09
C GLU A 24 -10.19 -0.22 -11.44
N ASN A 25 -9.04 -0.03 -10.79
CA ASN A 25 -8.29 -1.09 -10.10
C ASN A 25 -8.51 -1.09 -8.58
N ALA A 26 -9.62 -0.52 -8.12
CA ALA A 26 -9.94 -0.49 -6.70
C ALA A 26 -10.20 -1.89 -6.15
N SER A 27 -9.66 -2.15 -4.97
CA SER A 27 -9.90 -3.36 -4.20
C SER A 27 -10.48 -2.97 -2.86
N PHE A 28 -11.48 -3.72 -2.39
CA PHE A 28 -12.01 -3.57 -1.02
C PHE A 28 -10.90 -3.67 0.04
N ALA A 29 -9.88 -4.47 -0.24
CA ALA A 29 -8.70 -4.62 0.60
C ALA A 29 -7.89 -3.33 0.79
N SER A 30 -8.09 -2.34 -0.08
CA SER A 30 -7.41 -1.05 -0.03
C SER A 30 -8.20 0.01 0.73
N LEU A 31 -9.41 -0.26 1.25
CA LEU A 31 -10.20 0.71 2.01
C LEU A 31 -9.42 1.26 3.19
N PHE A 32 -9.60 2.56 3.47
CA PHE A 32 -8.90 3.23 4.55
C PHE A 32 -9.23 2.63 5.92
N ASP A 33 -10.45 2.12 6.09
CA ASP A 33 -10.96 1.51 7.32
C ASP A 33 -10.12 0.33 7.85
N TRP A 34 -9.38 -0.36 6.97
CA TRP A 34 -8.42 -1.40 7.40
C TRP A 34 -7.31 -0.87 8.29
N LYS A 35 -7.01 0.44 8.24
CA LYS A 35 -6.03 1.09 9.11
C LYS A 35 -6.36 0.88 10.57
N ALA A 36 -7.61 1.12 10.97
CA ALA A 36 -8.06 0.92 12.34
C ALA A 36 -7.93 -0.55 12.76
N VAL A 37 -8.26 -1.49 11.87
CA VAL A 37 -8.09 -2.92 12.16
C VAL A 37 -6.61 -3.25 12.42
N TYR A 38 -5.69 -2.78 11.58
CA TYR A 38 -4.26 -3.03 11.78
C TYR A 38 -3.70 -2.36 13.03
N GLU A 39 -4.15 -1.16 13.38
CA GLU A 39 -3.65 -0.41 14.53
C GLU A 39 -4.27 -0.89 15.84
N GLU A 40 -5.58 -1.07 15.89
CA GLU A 40 -6.31 -1.34 17.13
C GLU A 40 -6.39 -2.83 17.47
N VAL A 41 -6.52 -3.71 16.46
CA VAL A 41 -6.64 -5.16 16.68
C VAL A 41 -5.27 -5.83 16.68
N PHE A 42 -4.42 -5.51 15.70
CA PHE A 42 -3.12 -6.15 15.56
C PHE A 42 -1.97 -5.37 16.23
N GLY A 43 -2.20 -4.11 16.64
CA GLY A 43 -1.15 -3.28 17.25
C GLY A 43 -0.02 -2.92 16.28
N PHE A 44 -0.25 -3.02 14.97
CA PHE A 44 0.76 -2.68 13.98
C PHE A 44 0.85 -1.17 13.75
N LYS A 45 2.06 -0.68 13.49
CA LYS A 45 2.25 0.68 13.00
C LYS A 45 1.93 0.73 11.51
N THR A 46 1.16 1.72 11.07
CA THR A 46 0.79 1.87 9.66
C THR A 46 1.29 3.19 9.07
N PHE A 47 1.44 3.21 7.74
CA PHE A 47 1.80 4.37 6.94
C PHE A 47 0.94 4.37 5.68
N TYR A 48 -0.21 5.05 5.73
CA TYR A 48 -1.12 5.15 4.59
C TYR A 48 -0.68 6.32 3.71
N LEU A 49 -0.25 6.03 2.48
CA LEU A 49 0.31 7.03 1.57
C LEU A 49 -0.74 7.54 0.58
N LEU A 50 -0.95 8.86 0.55
CA LEU A 50 -1.64 9.53 -0.56
C LEU A 50 -0.62 10.09 -1.56
N ILE A 51 -0.79 9.70 -2.82
CA ILE A 51 0.02 10.19 -3.94
C ILE A 51 -0.80 11.28 -4.64
N LYS A 52 -0.38 12.54 -4.50
CA LYS A 52 -1.09 13.71 -5.06
C LYS A 52 -0.32 14.32 -6.23
N GLY A 53 -1.01 14.60 -7.32
CA GLY A 53 -0.47 15.30 -8.50
C GLY A 53 -1.38 16.43 -8.92
N ASN A 54 -0.86 17.65 -9.00
CA ASN A 54 -1.64 18.87 -9.26
C ASN A 54 -2.85 19.00 -8.31
N LYS A 55 -2.62 18.77 -7.00
CA LYS A 55 -3.62 18.77 -5.92
C LYS A 55 -4.71 17.68 -6.00
N LYS A 56 -4.73 16.84 -7.03
CA LYS A 56 -5.64 15.70 -7.14
C LYS A 56 -4.96 14.43 -6.63
N VAL A 57 -5.70 13.57 -5.92
CA VAL A 57 -5.22 12.21 -5.58
C VAL A 57 -5.08 11.41 -6.87
N ARG A 58 -3.88 10.88 -7.10
CA ARG A 58 -3.50 10.08 -8.26
C ARG A 58 -3.21 8.63 -7.90
N GLY A 59 -3.01 8.36 -6.61
CA GLY A 59 -2.78 7.02 -6.13
C GLY A 59 -2.80 6.93 -4.63
N ILE A 60 -2.87 5.70 -4.16
CA ILE A 60 -2.81 5.33 -2.76
C ILE A 60 -1.93 4.11 -2.57
N LEU A 61 -1.30 4.00 -1.41
CA LEU A 61 -0.54 2.82 -1.01
C LEU A 61 -0.63 2.65 0.51
N PRO A 62 -1.39 1.67 1.02
CA PRO A 62 -1.31 1.30 2.42
C PRO A 62 0.03 0.63 2.69
N LEU A 63 0.60 0.84 3.87
CA LEU A 63 1.80 0.14 4.34
C LEU A 63 1.67 -0.16 5.83
N ILE A 64 2.07 -1.35 6.22
CA ILE A 64 2.05 -1.86 7.59
C ILE A 64 3.48 -2.26 7.94
N LEU A 65 3.97 -1.84 9.10
CA LEU A 65 5.27 -2.26 9.62
C LEU A 65 5.14 -3.58 10.36
N ILE A 66 5.75 -4.62 9.81
CA ILE A 66 5.89 -5.91 10.47
C ILE A 66 7.23 -5.96 11.17
N LYS A 67 7.21 -6.26 12.48
CA LYS A 67 8.40 -6.54 13.26
C LYS A 67 8.51 -8.05 13.44
N SER A 68 9.43 -8.70 12.72
CA SER A 68 9.68 -10.13 12.89
C SER A 68 10.79 -10.36 13.91
N PRO A 69 10.53 -11.05 15.04
CA PRO A 69 11.56 -11.41 16.01
C PRO A 69 12.45 -12.58 15.54
N LEU A 70 12.05 -13.27 14.45
CA LEU A 70 12.84 -14.36 13.88
C LEU A 70 14.14 -13.83 13.25
N ILE A 71 15.26 -14.47 13.63
CA ILE A 71 16.60 -14.20 13.13
C ILE A 71 16.58 -14.17 11.58
N GLY A 72 17.09 -13.09 11.01
CA GLY A 72 17.23 -12.92 9.55
C GLY A 72 16.11 -12.14 8.87
N LYS A 73 14.84 -12.26 9.30
CA LYS A 73 13.72 -11.53 8.67
C LYS A 73 13.74 -10.02 8.98
N GLY A 74 14.04 -9.66 10.23
CA GLY A 74 14.06 -8.26 10.68
C GLY A 74 12.70 -7.55 10.55
N SER A 75 12.70 -6.22 10.61
CA SER A 75 11.50 -5.41 10.37
C SER A 75 11.36 -5.11 8.88
N PHE A 76 10.13 -5.10 8.36
CA PHE A 76 9.85 -4.76 6.96
C PHE A 76 8.48 -4.08 6.83
N LEU A 77 8.30 -3.33 5.74
CA LEU A 77 7.00 -2.76 5.37
C LEU A 77 6.29 -3.72 4.43
N ILE A 78 4.97 -3.84 4.56
CA ILE A 78 4.13 -4.63 3.64
C ILE A 78 2.88 -3.84 3.29
N SER A 79 2.43 -3.90 2.05
CA SER A 79 1.28 -3.09 1.63
C SER A 79 -0.01 -3.44 2.36
N THR A 80 -0.31 -4.74 2.49
CA THR A 80 -1.31 -5.28 3.42
C THR A 80 -0.88 -6.67 3.90
N PRO A 81 -0.89 -6.95 5.22
CA PRO A 81 -0.76 -8.32 5.69
C PRO A 81 -2.08 -9.06 5.47
N TYR A 82 -1.99 -10.34 5.09
CA TYR A 82 -3.08 -11.31 4.89
C TYR A 82 -4.00 -11.11 3.68
N ILE A 83 -4.05 -9.92 3.11
CA ILE A 83 -4.80 -9.68 1.87
C ILE A 83 -3.81 -9.55 0.72
N THR A 84 -4.06 -10.25 -0.39
CA THR A 84 -3.10 -10.38 -1.49
C THR A 84 -3.35 -9.35 -2.60
N GLN A 85 -4.46 -8.62 -2.53
CA GLN A 85 -4.93 -7.66 -3.54
C GLN A 85 -4.98 -6.22 -3.00
N SER A 86 -3.88 -5.71 -2.44
CA SER A 86 -3.80 -4.30 -2.02
C SER A 86 -2.35 -3.83 -2.02
N GLY A 87 -1.82 -3.63 -3.22
CA GLY A 87 -0.56 -2.94 -3.46
C GLY A 87 -0.81 -1.48 -3.83
N ILE A 88 0.09 -0.88 -4.62
CA ILE A 88 -0.11 0.50 -5.08
C ILE A 88 -1.30 0.56 -6.04
N CYS A 89 -2.26 1.45 -5.78
CA CYS A 89 -3.40 1.72 -6.65
C CYS A 89 -3.19 3.10 -7.28
N LEU A 90 -3.11 3.16 -8.60
CA LEU A 90 -2.86 4.39 -9.36
C LEU A 90 -4.00 4.61 -10.35
N ASN A 91 -4.30 5.88 -10.63
CA ASN A 91 -5.21 6.28 -11.69
C ASN A 91 -4.42 6.85 -12.88
N GLY A 92 -4.45 6.13 -14.01
CA GLY A 92 -3.70 6.43 -15.23
C GLY A 92 -2.32 5.76 -15.30
N PHE A 93 -1.85 5.50 -16.53
CA PHE A 93 -0.64 4.69 -16.78
C PHE A 93 0.70 5.45 -16.67
N ASN A 94 0.70 6.75 -16.35
CA ASN A 94 1.89 7.62 -16.49
C ASN A 94 2.15 8.51 -15.25
N VAL A 95 2.16 7.94 -14.04
CA VAL A 95 2.67 8.65 -12.86
C VAL A 95 4.17 8.40 -12.75
N ASP A 96 4.97 9.46 -12.66
CA ASP A 96 6.41 9.36 -12.37
C ASP A 96 6.60 8.62 -11.02
N PRO A 97 7.27 7.46 -11.00
CA PRO A 97 7.42 6.65 -9.79
C PRO A 97 8.43 7.23 -8.80
N THR A 98 9.28 8.17 -9.23
CA THR A 98 10.43 8.67 -8.45
C THR A 98 10.02 9.16 -7.06
N PRO A 99 8.98 10.01 -6.91
CA PRO A 99 8.60 10.52 -5.59
C PRO A 99 8.02 9.45 -4.66
N VAL A 100 7.42 8.39 -5.22
CA VAL A 100 6.96 7.24 -4.44
C VAL A 100 8.15 6.42 -3.95
N ILE A 101 9.13 6.16 -4.81
CA ILE A 101 10.35 5.42 -4.46
C ILE A 101 11.15 6.14 -3.39
N ASP A 102 11.31 7.46 -3.52
CA ASP A 102 12.01 8.29 -2.53
C ASP A 102 11.30 8.23 -1.17
N ARG A 103 9.97 8.34 -1.18
CA ARG A 103 9.18 8.27 0.05
C ARG A 103 9.26 6.91 0.73
N LEU A 104 9.18 5.82 -0.04
CA LEU A 104 9.35 4.45 0.47
C LEU A 104 10.76 4.25 1.06
N SER A 105 11.79 4.72 0.36
CA SER A 105 13.18 4.64 0.82
C SER A 105 13.40 5.41 2.12
N GLN A 106 12.79 6.59 2.26
CA GLN A 106 12.84 7.36 3.49
C GLN A 106 12.13 6.62 4.64
N LEU A 107 10.93 6.09 4.40
CA LEU A 107 10.19 5.33 5.42
C LEU A 107 10.95 4.09 5.89
N ILE A 108 11.58 3.35 4.97
CA ILE A 108 12.41 2.19 5.30
C ILE A 108 13.50 2.58 6.29
N LYS A 109 14.20 3.69 6.04
CA LYS A 109 15.22 4.24 6.95
C LYS A 109 14.62 4.68 8.29
N ASP A 110 13.55 5.47 8.26
CA ASP A 110 12.94 6.08 9.44
C ASP A 110 12.40 5.04 10.43
N CYS A 111 11.84 3.94 9.93
CA CYS A 111 11.25 2.90 10.77
C CYS A 111 12.19 1.71 11.03
N GLY A 112 13.44 1.76 10.53
CA GLY A 112 14.40 0.66 10.64
C GLY A 112 13.95 -0.62 9.93
N ALA A 113 13.14 -0.49 8.88
CA ALA A 113 12.79 -1.61 8.03
C ALA A 113 13.95 -1.95 7.09
N ARG A 114 13.97 -3.20 6.61
CA ARG A 114 15.00 -3.70 5.69
C ARG A 114 14.57 -3.59 4.23
N TYR A 115 13.28 -3.70 3.98
CA TYR A 115 12.69 -3.71 2.64
C TYR A 115 11.18 -3.41 2.73
N VAL A 116 10.54 -3.28 1.57
CA VAL A 116 9.07 -3.16 1.41
C VAL A 116 8.55 -4.26 0.48
N GLU A 117 7.48 -4.95 0.91
CA GLU A 117 6.73 -5.91 0.09
C GLU A 117 5.47 -5.23 -0.46
N ILE A 118 5.34 -5.13 -1.78
CA ILE A 118 4.13 -4.59 -2.43
C ILE A 118 3.33 -5.76 -3.00
N ARG A 119 2.22 -6.10 -2.36
CA ARG A 119 1.36 -7.21 -2.78
C ARG A 119 0.36 -6.76 -3.84
N GLN A 120 0.77 -6.80 -5.10
CA GLN A 120 -0.11 -6.57 -6.25
C GLN A 120 -0.48 -7.90 -6.94
N ILE A 121 -1.74 -8.05 -7.34
CA ILE A 121 -2.14 -9.17 -8.19
C ILE A 121 -1.95 -8.79 -9.66
N ILE A 122 -1.19 -9.60 -10.40
CA ILE A 122 -1.29 -9.71 -11.86
C ILE A 122 -1.79 -11.14 -12.17
N PRO A 123 -2.96 -11.32 -12.83
CA PRO A 123 -3.51 -12.64 -13.08
C PRO A 123 -2.65 -13.47 -14.07
N PHE A 124 -2.34 -14.72 -13.71
CA PHE A 124 -1.85 -15.74 -14.65
C PHE A 124 -3.02 -16.38 -15.41
N MET A 125 -3.01 -16.35 -16.75
CA MET A 125 -4.00 -17.05 -17.58
C MET A 125 -3.41 -18.38 -18.09
N SER A 126 -4.11 -19.48 -17.82
CA SER A 126 -3.82 -20.82 -18.35
C SER A 126 -5.11 -21.63 -18.42
N ASP A 127 -5.36 -22.27 -19.56
CA ASP A 127 -6.54 -23.11 -19.79
C ASP A 127 -6.37 -24.55 -19.29
N THR A 128 -5.21 -24.86 -18.70
CA THR A 128 -4.81 -26.24 -18.37
C THR A 128 -4.20 -26.39 -16.98
N LEU A 129 -3.86 -25.29 -16.27
CA LEU A 129 -3.22 -25.32 -14.96
C LEU A 129 -4.06 -24.59 -13.91
N PHE A 130 -4.47 -25.31 -12.86
CA PHE A 130 -5.00 -24.72 -11.63
C PHE A 130 -3.85 -24.18 -10.76
N THR A 131 -3.91 -22.91 -10.35
CA THR A 131 -2.88 -22.24 -9.52
C THR A 131 -3.47 -21.63 -8.24
N ARG A 132 -2.70 -21.65 -7.13
CA ARG A 132 -2.84 -20.70 -6.00
C ARG A 132 -2.05 -19.45 -6.38
N LYS A 133 -2.72 -18.32 -6.61
CA LYS A 133 -2.10 -17.08 -7.09
C LYS A 133 -1.69 -16.17 -5.91
N ASP A 134 -0.49 -16.40 -5.38
CA ASP A 134 0.19 -15.48 -4.44
C ASP A 134 1.67 -15.43 -4.85
N ASN A 135 2.11 -14.47 -5.67
CA ASN A 135 3.54 -14.27 -5.94
C ASN A 135 3.90 -12.81 -5.61
N PHE A 136 4.70 -12.66 -4.56
CA PHE A 136 5.25 -11.42 -4.00
C PHE A 136 6.25 -10.76 -4.93
#